data_AF-A0A932T4U1-F1
#
_entry.id   AF-A0A932T4U1-F1
#
_cell.length_a   1.000
_cell.length_b   1.000
_cell.length_c   1.000
_cell.angle_alpha   90.00
_cell.angle_beta   90.00
_cell.angle_gamma   90.00
#
_symmetry.space_group_name_H-M   'P 1'
#
loop_
_entity.id
_entity.type
_entity.pdbx_description
1 polymer ?
#
loop_
_entity_poly.entity_id
_entity_poly.type
_entity_poly.pdbx_seq_one_letter_code
_entity_poly.pdbx_strand_id
1 'polypeptide(L)'
;MDCIGIKKDEIVYDLQTARALNIQGEEIVASNTKDALEILRHSTAHLMAQAIKELHPEAQFFVGPVVDEGFYYDFKVSKAITDEDLKTIEKKMKDLAGKKLPIERSEITKEEFAIKFANDPLKQMVLKNIKDDVLTVYKQGDFEDLCRGPHLENTRTIRNFKLLRVAGAYLGGNEKNEMITRIYGIAFFEKEDLVNYIT
;
A
#
# COMPACT_ATOMS: atom_id res chain seq x y z
N MET A 1 -23.86 -2.99 1.19
CA MET A 1 -22.42 -2.72 1.35
C MET A 1 -22.00 -1.89 0.16
N ASP A 2 -21.14 -0.90 0.36
CA ASP A 2 -20.69 -0.04 -0.73
C ASP A 2 -19.80 -0.85 -1.68
N CYS A 3 -19.96 -0.63 -2.99
CA CYS A 3 -19.06 -1.15 -4.00
C CYS A 3 -17.69 -0.48 -3.85
N ILE A 4 -16.62 -1.26 -3.89
CA ILE A 4 -15.24 -0.82 -3.67
C ILE A 4 -14.30 -1.19 -4.83
N GLY A 5 -14.77 -1.99 -5.78
CA GLY A 5 -13.99 -2.42 -6.94
C GLY A 5 -14.82 -3.20 -7.93
N ILE A 6 -14.22 -3.55 -9.05
CA ILE A 6 -14.80 -4.34 -10.13
C ILE A 6 -13.89 -5.54 -10.41
N LYS A 7 -14.47 -6.73 -10.50
CA LYS A 7 -13.78 -7.93 -10.97
C LYS A 7 -14.14 -8.21 -12.43
N LYS A 8 -13.13 -8.40 -13.26
CA LYS A 8 -13.29 -8.85 -14.65
C LYS A 8 -12.19 -9.82 -15.02
N ASP A 9 -12.55 -10.99 -15.55
CA ASP A 9 -11.60 -12.02 -16.00
C ASP A 9 -10.57 -12.42 -14.92
N GLU A 10 -11.02 -12.61 -13.67
CA GLU A 10 -10.19 -12.84 -12.48
C GLU A 10 -9.24 -11.70 -12.08
N ILE A 11 -9.31 -10.55 -12.74
CA ILE A 11 -8.52 -9.36 -12.38
C ILE A 11 -9.39 -8.42 -11.54
N VAL A 12 -8.83 -7.99 -10.42
CA VAL A 12 -9.44 -7.01 -9.51
C VAL A 12 -8.99 -5.60 -9.90
N TYR A 13 -9.97 -4.73 -10.15
CA TYR A 13 -9.76 -3.31 -10.42
C TYR A 13 -10.42 -2.49 -9.31
N ASP A 14 -9.75 -1.43 -8.86
CA ASP A 14 -10.44 -0.40 -8.09
C ASP A 14 -11.39 0.42 -8.98
N LEU A 15 -12.30 1.15 -8.33
CA LEU A 15 -13.29 1.96 -9.04
C LEU A 15 -12.68 3.07 -9.91
N GLN A 16 -11.51 3.60 -9.55
CA GLN A 16 -10.87 4.67 -10.32
C GLN A 16 -10.24 4.11 -11.60
N THR A 17 -9.54 2.98 -11.49
CA THR A 17 -8.97 2.25 -12.62
C THR A 17 -10.08 1.72 -13.53
N ALA A 18 -11.15 1.15 -12.97
CA ALA A 18 -12.27 0.64 -13.75
C ALA A 18 -12.96 1.75 -14.56
N ARG A 19 -13.18 2.94 -13.96
CA ARG A 19 -13.72 4.10 -14.67
C ARG A 19 -12.76 4.60 -15.75
N ALA A 20 -11.47 4.74 -15.44
CA ALA A 20 -10.47 5.25 -16.38
C ALA A 20 -10.34 4.37 -17.63
N LEU A 21 -10.45 3.05 -17.46
CA LEU A 21 -10.30 2.06 -18.53
C LEU A 21 -11.64 1.55 -19.09
N ASN A 22 -12.77 2.12 -18.68
CA ASN A 22 -14.13 1.68 -19.04
C ASN A 22 -14.35 0.17 -18.81
N ILE A 23 -13.81 -0.37 -17.71
CA ILE A 23 -13.98 -1.76 -17.33
C ILE A 23 -15.34 -1.96 -16.66
N GLN A 24 -16.10 -2.91 -17.18
CA GLN A 24 -17.36 -3.39 -16.60
C GLN A 24 -17.17 -4.84 -16.17
N GLY A 25 -17.74 -5.22 -15.04
CA GLY A 25 -17.58 -6.54 -14.45
C GLY A 25 -18.43 -6.72 -13.20
N GLU A 26 -18.11 -7.75 -12.41
CA GLU A 26 -18.78 -8.03 -11.14
C GLU A 26 -18.39 -6.98 -10.09
N GLU A 27 -19.36 -6.48 -9.34
CA GLU A 27 -19.11 -5.53 -8.25
C GLU A 27 -18.50 -6.24 -7.05
N ILE A 28 -17.36 -5.72 -6.58
CA ILE A 28 -16.74 -6.15 -5.33
C ILE A 28 -17.25 -5.22 -4.23
N VAL A 29 -17.91 -5.77 -3.23
CA VAL A 29 -18.42 -5.02 -2.08
C VAL A 29 -17.51 -5.17 -0.87
N ALA A 30 -17.49 -4.14 -0.02
CA ALA A 30 -16.73 -4.15 1.25
C ALA A 30 -17.15 -5.33 2.14
N SER A 31 -16.33 -6.39 2.12
CA SER A 31 -16.55 -7.68 2.78
C SER A 31 -15.21 -8.41 2.94
N ASN A 32 -15.16 -9.51 3.70
CA ASN A 32 -13.93 -10.29 3.87
C ASN A 32 -13.73 -11.39 2.80
N THR A 33 -14.26 -11.20 1.59
CA THR A 33 -13.91 -12.04 0.43
C THR A 33 -12.46 -11.77 0.00
N LYS A 34 -11.84 -12.72 -0.70
CA LYS A 34 -10.44 -12.61 -1.16
C LYS A 34 -10.21 -11.32 -1.96
N ASP A 35 -11.08 -11.05 -2.93
CA ASP A 35 -10.94 -9.93 -3.86
C ASP A 35 -11.13 -8.58 -3.14
N ALA A 36 -12.07 -8.50 -2.18
CA ALA A 36 -12.24 -7.30 -1.36
C ALA A 36 -11.06 -7.08 -0.40
N LEU A 37 -10.52 -8.14 0.20
CA LEU A 37 -9.36 -8.08 1.08
C LEU A 37 -8.10 -7.66 0.34
N GLU A 38 -7.94 -8.00 -0.93
CA GLU A 38 -6.84 -7.52 -1.77
C GLU A 38 -6.83 -5.98 -1.82
N ILE A 39 -7.96 -5.38 -2.17
CA ILE A 39 -8.13 -3.91 -2.24
C ILE A 39 -7.85 -3.27 -0.86
N LEU A 40 -8.41 -3.84 0.21
CA LEU A 40 -8.23 -3.33 1.57
C LEU A 40 -6.77 -3.41 2.02
N ARG A 41 -6.14 -4.58 1.89
CA ARG A 41 -4.78 -4.84 2.38
C ARG A 41 -3.76 -4.01 1.61
N HIS A 42 -3.94 -3.84 0.30
CA HIS A 42 -3.07 -2.99 -0.50
C HIS A 42 -3.18 -1.51 -0.09
N SER A 43 -4.40 -1.03 0.12
CA SER A 43 -4.64 0.33 0.65
C SER A 43 -4.08 0.50 2.06
N THR A 44 -4.12 -0.54 2.89
CA THR A 44 -3.56 -0.52 4.24
C THR A 44 -2.03 -0.49 4.20
N ALA A 45 -1.39 -1.15 3.23
CA ALA A 45 0.05 -1.04 3.00
C ALA A 45 0.46 0.41 2.69
N HIS A 46 -0.28 1.10 1.81
CA HIS A 46 -0.07 2.53 1.53
C HIS A 46 -0.31 3.42 2.75
N LEU A 47 -1.34 3.13 3.56
CA LEU A 47 -1.57 3.85 4.82
C LEU A 47 -0.40 3.67 5.81
N MET A 48 0.17 2.46 5.86
CA MET A 48 1.37 2.20 6.66
C MET A 48 2.57 2.98 6.15
N ALA A 49 2.80 2.99 4.84
CA ALA A 49 3.88 3.77 4.23
C ALA A 49 3.72 5.28 4.48
N GLN A 50 2.50 5.83 4.35
CA GLN A 50 2.21 7.21 4.73
C GLN A 50 2.54 7.48 6.20
N ALA A 51 2.11 6.60 7.11
CA ALA A 51 2.38 6.75 8.54
C ALA A 51 3.87 6.77 8.85
N ILE A 52 4.64 5.85 8.23
CA ILE A 52 6.09 5.80 8.34
C ILE A 52 6.71 7.08 7.78
N LYS A 53 6.26 7.57 6.61
CA LYS A 53 6.79 8.79 6.00
C LYS A 53 6.53 10.05 6.84
N GLU A 54 5.39 10.14 7.53
CA GLU A 54 5.11 11.25 8.45
C GLU A 54 5.93 11.17 9.75
N LEU A 55 6.31 9.97 10.20
CA LEU A 55 7.15 9.77 11.38
C LEU A 55 8.66 9.87 11.05
N HIS A 56 9.02 9.46 9.84
CA HIS A 56 10.38 9.37 9.30
C HIS A 56 10.40 9.99 7.90
N PRO A 57 10.50 11.33 7.78
CA PRO A 57 10.44 12.02 6.50
C PRO A 57 11.51 11.59 5.50
N GLU A 58 12.63 11.04 5.96
CA GLU A 58 13.72 10.52 5.15
C GLU A 58 13.45 9.11 4.59
N ALA A 59 12.41 8.41 5.03
CA ALA A 59 12.13 7.04 4.62
C ALA A 59 11.92 6.93 3.10
N GLN A 60 12.50 5.91 2.48
CA GLN A 60 12.42 5.62 1.04
C GLN A 60 11.76 4.25 0.85
N PHE A 61 10.78 4.16 -0.03
CA PHE A 61 9.95 2.96 -0.18
C PHE A 61 10.35 2.17 -1.43
N PHE A 62 10.27 0.84 -1.33
CA PHE A 62 10.59 -0.06 -2.43
C PHE A 62 9.36 -0.80 -2.97
N VAL A 63 8.85 -1.81 -2.27
CA VAL A 63 7.66 -2.57 -2.70
C VAL A 63 6.76 -2.90 -1.51
N GLY A 64 5.44 -2.84 -1.71
CA GLY A 64 4.46 -3.12 -0.66
C GLY A 64 3.29 -3.98 -1.13
N PRO A 65 3.51 -5.26 -1.52
CA PRO A 65 2.46 -6.10 -2.07
C PRO A 65 1.54 -6.67 -1.00
N VAL A 66 0.36 -7.10 -1.45
CA VAL A 66 -0.51 -8.03 -0.71
C VAL A 66 0.08 -9.44 -0.79
N VAL A 67 -0.04 -10.18 0.30
CA VAL A 67 0.32 -11.61 0.40
C VAL A 67 -0.82 -12.37 1.07
N ASP A 68 -0.80 -13.70 1.02
CA ASP A 68 -1.87 -14.54 1.59
C ASP A 68 -2.17 -14.18 3.06
N GLU A 69 -1.11 -13.99 3.85
CA GLU A 69 -1.16 -13.66 5.28
C GLU A 69 -1.27 -12.14 5.57
N GLY A 70 -1.64 -11.32 4.58
CA GLY A 70 -1.86 -9.88 4.76
C GLY A 70 -1.15 -9.02 3.73
N PHE A 71 -0.22 -8.19 4.18
CA PHE A 71 0.61 -7.35 3.33
C PHE A 71 1.96 -7.11 4.01
N TYR A 72 2.92 -6.61 3.24
CA TYR A 72 4.14 -6.06 3.82
C TYR A 72 4.55 -4.79 3.09
N TYR A 73 5.53 -4.07 3.63
CA TYR A 73 6.23 -3.02 2.90
C TYR A 73 7.72 -3.05 3.18
N ASP A 74 8.48 -3.00 2.11
CA ASP A 74 9.93 -2.89 2.10
C ASP A 74 10.35 -1.42 1.95
N PHE A 75 11.17 -0.93 2.86
CA PHE A 75 11.63 0.45 2.86
C PHE A 75 12.98 0.61 3.55
N LYS A 76 13.64 1.73 3.27
CA LYS A 76 14.84 2.20 3.96
C LYS A 76 14.48 3.35 4.88
N VAL A 77 15.14 3.37 6.02
CA VAL A 77 15.02 4.41 7.04
C VAL A 77 16.34 4.48 7.78
N SER A 78 16.71 5.67 8.24
CA SER A 78 18.00 5.90 8.89
C SER A 78 18.08 5.24 10.28
N LYS A 79 16.98 5.32 11.03
CA LYS A 79 16.80 4.70 12.33
C LYS A 79 16.13 3.34 12.15
N ALA A 80 16.75 2.28 12.66
CA ALA A 80 16.16 0.95 12.68
C ALA A 80 14.79 0.98 13.38
N ILE A 81 13.79 0.39 12.74
CA ILE A 81 12.45 0.19 13.33
C ILE A 81 12.47 -1.14 14.09
N THR A 82 11.91 -1.12 15.28
CA THR A 82 11.78 -2.29 16.15
C THR A 82 10.30 -2.66 16.34
N ASP A 83 10.04 -3.83 16.92
CA ASP A 83 8.66 -4.25 17.23
C ASP A 83 7.95 -3.28 18.21
N GLU A 84 8.71 -2.55 19.03
CA GLU A 84 8.18 -1.53 19.94
C GLU A 84 7.63 -0.31 19.18
N ASP A 85 8.28 0.06 18.08
CA ASP A 85 7.88 1.18 17.23
C ASP A 85 6.57 0.89 16.48
N LEU A 86 6.20 -0.39 16.28
CA LEU A 86 4.97 -0.78 15.59
C LEU A 86 3.72 -0.17 16.25
N LYS A 87 3.70 -0.04 17.58
CA LYS A 87 2.57 0.60 18.29
C LYS A 87 2.44 2.07 17.93
N THR A 88 3.56 2.76 17.75
CA THR A 88 3.60 4.18 17.34
C THR A 88 3.14 4.32 15.89
N ILE A 89 3.61 3.46 15.00
CA ILE A 89 3.19 3.44 13.59
C ILE A 89 1.69 3.13 13.48
N GLU A 90 1.20 2.10 14.18
CA GLU A 90 -0.23 1.76 14.21
C GLU A 90 -1.10 2.91 14.70
N LYS A 91 -0.67 3.61 15.76
CA LYS A 91 -1.38 4.79 16.26
C LYS A 91 -1.45 5.87 15.18
N LYS A 92 -0.33 6.14 14.50
CA LYS A 92 -0.28 7.10 13.41
C LYS A 92 -1.17 6.69 12.23
N MET A 93 -1.18 5.41 11.85
CA MET A 93 -2.09 4.88 10.82
C MET A 93 -3.55 5.10 11.20
N LYS A 94 -3.93 4.87 12.47
CA LYS A 94 -5.30 5.11 12.96
C LYS A 94 -5.68 6.58 12.87
N ASP A 95 -4.77 7.48 13.27
CA ASP A 95 -4.99 8.93 13.15
C ASP A 95 -5.22 9.33 11.68
N LEU A 96 -4.45 8.76 10.74
CA LEU A 96 -4.56 9.01 9.31
C LEU A 96 -5.84 8.43 8.68
N ALA A 97 -6.24 7.21 9.06
CA ALA A 97 -7.54 6.65 8.69
C ALA A 97 -8.70 7.52 9.19
N GLY A 98 -8.56 8.09 10.40
CA GLY A 98 -9.52 9.01 11.00
C GLY A 98 -9.71 10.31 10.21
N LYS A 99 -8.71 10.74 9.44
CA LYS A 99 -8.79 11.91 8.53
C LYS A 99 -9.65 11.65 7.28
N LYS A 100 -9.93 10.39 6.93
CA LYS A 100 -10.77 10.00 5.78
C LYS A 100 -10.30 10.63 4.46
N LEU A 101 -8.98 10.63 4.25
CA LEU A 101 -8.36 11.25 3.08
C LEU A 101 -8.82 10.53 1.81
N PRO A 102 -9.10 11.28 0.72
CA PRO A 102 -9.27 10.67 -0.59
C PRO A 102 -7.96 9.97 -1.01
N ILE A 103 -8.10 8.86 -1.71
CA ILE A 103 -7.00 8.19 -2.39
C ILE A 103 -7.22 8.48 -3.88
N GLU A 104 -6.31 9.23 -4.50
CA GLU A 104 -6.48 9.73 -5.86
C GLU A 104 -5.53 9.00 -6.81
N ARG A 105 -6.09 8.38 -7.85
CA ARG A 105 -5.33 7.79 -8.96
C ARG A 105 -5.00 8.87 -9.98
N SER A 106 -3.75 8.93 -10.40
CA SER A 106 -3.31 9.72 -11.56
C SER A 106 -2.39 8.90 -12.45
N GLU A 107 -2.23 9.38 -13.68
CA GLU A 107 -1.24 8.87 -14.62
C GLU A 107 -0.10 9.86 -14.74
N ILE A 108 1.12 9.35 -14.89
CA ILE A 108 2.34 10.14 -15.04
C ILE A 108 3.24 9.42 -16.03
N THR A 109 3.95 10.17 -16.87
CA THR A 109 4.95 9.54 -17.73
C THR A 109 6.13 9.04 -16.91
N LYS A 110 6.79 8.00 -17.42
CA LYS A 110 8.02 7.47 -16.81
C LYS A 110 9.10 8.55 -16.66
N GLU A 111 9.20 9.46 -17.62
CA GLU A 111 10.15 10.58 -17.61
C GLU A 111 9.83 11.60 -16.51
N GLU A 112 8.58 12.04 -16.40
CA GLU A 112 8.15 12.97 -15.36
C GLU A 112 8.33 12.36 -13.96
N PHE A 113 8.01 11.07 -13.79
CA PHE A 113 8.22 10.37 -12.54
C PHE A 113 9.72 10.27 -12.19
N ALA A 114 10.57 9.97 -13.17
CA ALA A 114 12.01 9.91 -12.99
C ALA A 114 12.57 11.25 -12.49
N ILE A 115 12.10 12.37 -13.05
CA ILE A 115 12.51 13.73 -12.65
C ILE A 115 11.99 14.05 -11.25
N LYS A 116 10.70 13.81 -10.98
CA LYS A 116 10.05 14.11 -9.70
C LYS A 116 10.72 13.41 -8.52
N PHE A 117 11.13 12.15 -8.72
CA PHE A 117 11.74 11.31 -7.70
C PHE A 117 13.24 11.07 -7.93
N ALA A 118 13.95 11.98 -8.60
CA ALA A 118 15.38 11.83 -8.90
C ALA A 118 16.25 11.59 -7.66
N ASN A 119 15.84 12.10 -6.49
CA ASN A 119 16.54 11.97 -5.22
C ASN A 119 16.10 10.74 -4.39
N ASP A 120 15.21 9.90 -4.91
CA ASP A 120 14.76 8.66 -4.26
C ASP A 120 15.30 7.44 -5.02
N PRO A 121 16.50 6.93 -4.67
CA PRO A 121 17.15 5.85 -5.38
C PRO A 121 16.32 4.56 -5.38
N LEU A 122 15.50 4.29 -4.35
CA LEU A 122 14.64 3.11 -4.33
C LEU A 122 13.52 3.22 -5.36
N LYS A 123 12.85 4.37 -5.45
CA LYS A 123 11.85 4.60 -6.50
C LYS A 123 12.46 4.52 -7.90
N GLN A 124 13.68 5.04 -8.09
CA GLN A 124 14.41 4.89 -9.35
C GLN A 124 14.72 3.42 -9.68
N MET A 125 15.02 2.59 -8.69
CA MET A 125 15.22 1.15 -8.88
C MET A 125 13.93 0.44 -9.29
N VAL A 126 12.79 0.76 -8.65
CA VAL A 126 11.48 0.24 -9.06
C VAL A 126 11.18 0.62 -10.51
N LEU A 127 11.41 1.89 -10.86
CA LEU A 127 11.18 2.44 -12.19
C LEU A 127 11.93 1.68 -13.30
N LYS A 128 13.17 1.25 -13.03
CA LYS A 128 14.01 0.49 -13.99
C LYS A 128 13.39 -0.87 -14.34
N ASN A 129 12.60 -1.45 -13.46
CA ASN A 129 11.96 -2.75 -13.68
C ASN A 129 10.61 -2.63 -14.41
N ILE A 130 10.09 -1.42 -14.60
CA ILE A 130 8.83 -1.18 -15.30
C ILE A 130 9.12 -0.89 -16.77
N LYS A 131 8.45 -1.59 -17.67
CA LYS A 131 8.60 -1.42 -19.13
C LYS A 131 7.65 -0.39 -19.72
N ASP A 132 6.54 -0.11 -19.04
CA ASP A 132 5.52 0.81 -19.53
C ASP A 132 5.99 2.27 -19.47
N ASP A 133 5.60 3.06 -20.47
CA ASP A 133 5.91 4.49 -20.55
C ASP A 133 4.96 5.36 -19.75
N VAL A 134 3.71 4.88 -19.55
CA VAL A 134 2.70 5.50 -18.71
C VAL A 134 2.58 4.71 -17.42
N LEU A 135 2.74 5.41 -16.31
CA LEU A 135 2.71 4.87 -14.97
C LEU A 135 1.46 5.35 -14.26
N THR A 136 1.05 4.60 -13.25
CA THR A 136 -0.04 4.97 -12.35
C THR A 136 0.51 5.29 -10.97
N VAL A 137 -0.05 6.31 -10.36
CA VAL A 137 0.35 6.83 -9.07
C VAL A 137 -0.89 6.99 -8.21
N TYR A 138 -0.75 6.64 -6.93
CA TYR A 138 -1.79 6.83 -5.93
C TYR A 138 -1.32 7.80 -4.86
N LYS A 139 -2.15 8.82 -4.62
CA LYS A 139 -1.87 9.88 -3.65
C LYS A 139 -2.92 9.89 -2.54
N GLN A 140 -2.48 10.00 -1.28
CA GLN A 140 -3.34 10.18 -0.12
C GLN A 140 -2.76 11.25 0.81
N GLY A 141 -3.34 12.45 0.77
CA GLY A 141 -2.75 13.63 1.42
C GLY A 141 -1.40 13.96 0.77
N ASP A 142 -0.34 14.03 1.57
CA ASP A 142 1.02 14.34 1.09
C ASP A 142 1.83 13.11 0.69
N PHE A 143 1.31 11.90 0.94
CA PHE A 143 1.93 10.67 0.52
C PHE A 143 1.52 10.31 -0.90
N GLU A 144 2.50 9.92 -1.71
CA GLU A 144 2.32 9.53 -3.10
C GLU A 144 3.25 8.36 -3.42
N ASP A 145 2.70 7.32 -4.03
CA ASP A 145 3.48 6.17 -4.45
C ASP A 145 3.13 5.61 -5.83
N LEU A 146 4.14 4.99 -6.45
CA LEU A 146 4.06 4.34 -7.74
C LEU A 146 3.37 2.99 -7.57
N CYS A 147 2.14 2.88 -8.07
CA CYS A 147 1.33 1.70 -7.83
C CYS A 147 0.27 1.55 -8.91
N ARG A 148 -0.03 0.30 -9.30
CA ARG A 148 -1.08 -0.03 -10.28
C ARG A 148 -2.47 -0.16 -9.66
N GLY A 149 -2.57 -0.16 -8.33
CA GLY A 149 -3.77 -0.56 -7.61
C GLY A 149 -3.90 -2.09 -7.50
N PRO A 150 -5.05 -2.58 -7.02
CA PRO A 150 -6.24 -1.80 -6.70
C PRO A 150 -6.15 -1.09 -5.34
N HIS A 151 -6.84 0.06 -5.20
CA HIS A 151 -6.99 0.79 -3.94
C HIS A 151 -8.44 1.19 -3.63
N LEU A 152 -8.75 1.39 -2.35
CA LEU A 152 -9.99 2.02 -1.91
C LEU A 152 -10.05 3.48 -2.39
N GLU A 153 -11.25 4.06 -2.46
CA GLU A 153 -11.41 5.49 -2.85
C GLU A 153 -10.97 6.46 -1.74
N ASN A 154 -10.89 6.01 -0.48
CA ASN A 154 -10.49 6.83 0.65
C ASN A 154 -10.01 5.96 1.84
N THR A 155 -9.38 6.59 2.82
CA THR A 155 -8.82 5.90 4.00
C THR A 155 -9.84 5.53 5.08
N ARG A 156 -11.12 5.94 4.96
CA ARG A 156 -12.14 5.81 6.04
C ARG A 156 -12.47 4.36 6.40
N THR A 157 -12.38 3.46 5.43
CA THR A 157 -12.75 2.04 5.58
C THR A 157 -11.60 1.20 6.14
N ILE A 158 -10.38 1.75 6.19
CA ILE A 158 -9.20 1.11 6.77
C ILE A 158 -9.25 1.24 8.30
N ARG A 159 -10.00 0.36 8.96
CA ARG A 159 -10.27 0.46 10.41
C ARG A 159 -9.65 -0.65 11.24
N ASN A 160 -9.73 -1.88 10.75
CA ASN A 160 -9.31 -3.05 11.50
C ASN A 160 -8.03 -3.59 10.86
N PHE A 161 -6.89 -3.19 11.41
CA PHE A 161 -5.58 -3.66 11.00
C PHE A 161 -4.65 -3.86 12.19
N LYS A 162 -3.62 -4.67 11.97
CA LYS A 162 -2.55 -4.94 12.94
C LYS A 162 -1.22 -5.07 12.21
N LEU A 163 -0.17 -4.43 12.73
CA LEU A 163 1.21 -4.68 12.34
C LEU A 163 1.73 -5.86 13.16
N LEU A 164 2.29 -6.85 12.47
CA LEU A 164 2.59 -8.16 13.04
C LEU A 164 4.03 -8.26 13.53
N ARG A 165 4.99 -7.86 12.69
CA ARG A 165 6.43 -7.98 12.99
C ARG A 165 7.26 -7.10 12.07
N VAL A 166 8.44 -6.73 12.54
CA VAL A 166 9.53 -6.19 11.72
C VAL A 166 10.45 -7.34 11.28
N ALA A 167 10.95 -7.28 10.04
CA ALA A 167 11.95 -8.20 9.51
C ALA A 167 12.99 -7.45 8.67
N GLY A 168 14.17 -8.06 8.49
CA GLY A 168 15.10 -7.67 7.44
C GLY A 168 14.72 -8.33 6.12
N ALA A 169 14.84 -7.60 5.02
CA ALA A 169 14.73 -8.15 3.67
C ALA A 169 15.94 -7.70 2.85
N TYR A 170 16.37 -8.52 1.89
CA TYR A 170 17.40 -8.10 0.95
C TYR A 170 16.76 -7.37 -0.22
N LEU A 171 17.33 -6.23 -0.60
CA LEU A 171 16.80 -5.41 -1.69
C LEU A 171 16.72 -6.21 -2.99
N GLY A 172 15.52 -6.28 -3.57
CA GLY A 172 15.25 -7.10 -4.76
C GLY A 172 15.38 -8.61 -4.55
N GLY A 173 15.38 -9.09 -3.30
CA GLY A 173 15.50 -10.51 -2.96
C GLY A 173 16.90 -11.11 -3.14
N ASN A 174 17.93 -10.29 -3.35
CA ASN A 174 19.30 -10.76 -3.58
C ASN A 174 20.17 -10.48 -2.34
N GLU A 175 20.65 -11.53 -1.69
CA GLU A 175 21.49 -11.48 -0.47
C GLU A 175 22.78 -10.65 -0.59
N LYS A 176 23.25 -10.39 -1.82
CA LYS A 176 24.41 -9.54 -2.09
C LYS A 176 24.09 -8.05 -2.02
N ASN A 177 22.81 -7.69 -2.06
CA ASN A 177 22.35 -6.32 -1.96
C ASN A 177 22.18 -5.89 -0.51
N GLU A 178 22.04 -4.58 -0.32
CA GLU A 178 21.78 -3.98 0.98
C GLU A 178 20.50 -4.54 1.64
N MET A 179 20.55 -4.72 2.95
CA MET A 179 19.40 -5.10 3.76
C MET A 179 18.50 -3.87 4.00
N ILE A 180 17.21 -4.06 3.77
CA ILE A 180 16.16 -3.07 3.99
C ILE A 180 15.19 -3.56 5.06
N THR A 181 14.37 -2.65 5.59
CA THR A 181 13.38 -2.97 6.61
C THR A 181 12.08 -3.42 5.94
N ARG A 182 11.53 -4.52 6.44
CA ARG A 182 10.19 -5.02 6.07
C ARG A 182 9.28 -4.96 7.28
N ILE A 183 8.09 -4.40 7.14
CA ILE A 183 7.02 -4.54 8.14
C ILE A 183 5.89 -5.35 7.55
N TYR A 184 5.46 -6.39 8.28
CA TYR A 184 4.27 -7.17 7.95
C TYR A 184 3.06 -6.64 8.69
N GLY A 185 1.91 -6.66 8.01
CA GLY A 185 0.62 -6.30 8.60
C GLY A 185 -0.53 -7.09 8.01
N ILE A 186 -1.67 -7.01 8.67
CA ILE A 186 -2.92 -7.66 8.28
C ILE A 186 -4.07 -6.67 8.45
N ALA A 187 -5.10 -6.77 7.60
CA ALA A 187 -6.30 -5.95 7.67
C ALA A 187 -7.55 -6.76 7.28
N PHE A 188 -8.68 -6.38 7.88
CA PHE A 188 -10.02 -6.94 7.65
C PHE A 188 -11.07 -5.83 7.66
N PHE A 189 -12.21 -6.04 6.98
CA PHE A 189 -13.34 -5.12 7.07
C PHE A 189 -14.06 -5.25 8.42
N GLU A 190 -14.24 -6.48 8.89
CA GLU A 190 -14.86 -6.77 10.19
C GLU A 190 -13.81 -6.85 11.31
N LYS A 191 -14.21 -6.41 12.50
CA LYS A 191 -13.33 -6.37 13.67
C LYS A 191 -13.11 -7.76 14.24
N GLU A 192 -14.15 -8.58 14.23
CA GLU A 192 -14.18 -9.95 14.74
C GLU A 192 -13.15 -10.82 14.02
N ASP A 193 -13.04 -10.70 12.69
CA ASP A 193 -12.06 -11.43 11.90
C ASP A 193 -10.62 -11.04 12.26
N LEU A 194 -10.36 -9.76 12.51
CA LEU A 194 -9.05 -9.33 13.00
C LEU A 194 -8.73 -9.95 14.36
N VAL A 195 -9.69 -9.93 15.29
CA VAL A 195 -9.51 -10.51 16.62
C VAL A 195 -9.24 -12.01 16.53
N ASN A 196 -10.01 -12.73 15.71
CA ASN A 196 -9.82 -14.17 15.49
C ASN A 196 -8.47 -14.50 14.85
N TYR A 197 -7.93 -13.63 13.99
CA TYR A 197 -6.64 -13.85 13.35
C TYR A 197 -5.44 -13.67 14.31
N ILE A 198 -5.56 -12.76 15.27
CA ILE A 198 -4.45 -12.38 16.18
C ILE A 198 -4.47 -13.11 17.53
N THR A 199 -5.49 -13.93 17.77
CA THR A 199 -5.68 -14.70 19.02
C THR A 199 -5.28 -16.15 18.77
#